data_AF-A0A7X6VQX4-F1
#
_entry.id   AF-A0A7X6VQX4-F1
#
_cell.length_a   1.000
_cell.length_b   1.000
_cell.length_c   1.000
_cell.angle_alpha   90.00
_cell.angle_beta   90.00
_cell.angle_gamma   90.00
#
_symmetry.space_group_name_H-M   'P 1'
#
loop_
_entity.id
_entity.type
_entity.pdbx_description
1 polymer ?
#
loop_
_entity_poly.entity_id
_entity_poly.type
_entity_poly.pdbx_seq_one_letter_code
_entity_poly.pdbx_strand_id
1 'polypeptide(L)'
;MKMNRQLVMVLVIIFALTFSTGILIGKNLIKNETIEEKVSKGKPINILVMGIDARSKDANSRSDTMILVSIDRNTKKIAMVWIPRDTRVEVGFNRYDKINSINYLKGPEAACDAVGKLLNTKVNYYAVVNFAGFVNIIDLLGGVHIDVDIDMKHYDPNPKLSINLSKGPQLLNGEDALRYVRYRGGPTADIGRTQRQ
;
A
#
# COMPACT_ATOMS: atom_id res chain seq x y z
N MET A 1 -49.11 35.81 -11.41
CA MET A 1 -48.61 35.35 -12.72
C MET A 1 -48.72 33.83 -12.77
N LYS A 2 -49.78 33.28 -13.40
CA LYS A 2 -49.99 31.82 -13.47
C LYS A 2 -49.03 31.24 -14.51
N MET A 3 -48.05 30.46 -14.07
CA MET A 3 -47.09 29.81 -14.96
C MET A 3 -47.81 28.80 -15.85
N ASN A 4 -47.61 28.90 -17.16
CA ASN A 4 -48.30 28.07 -18.14
C ASN A 4 -47.93 26.59 -17.90
N ARG A 5 -48.95 25.74 -17.68
CA ARG A 5 -48.76 24.29 -17.46
C ARG A 5 -47.97 23.62 -18.58
N GLN A 6 -48.06 24.11 -19.82
CA GLN A 6 -47.25 23.62 -20.93
C GLN A 6 -45.76 23.98 -20.79
N LEU A 7 -45.45 25.19 -20.30
CA LEU A 7 -44.08 25.62 -20.05
C LEU A 7 -43.40 24.77 -18.97
N VAL A 8 -44.15 24.42 -17.92
CA VAL A 8 -43.65 23.54 -16.84
C VAL A 8 -43.38 22.13 -17.37
N MET A 9 -44.26 21.57 -18.20
CA MET A 9 -44.01 20.25 -18.81
C MET A 9 -42.76 20.24 -19.70
N VAL A 10 -42.56 21.28 -20.52
CA VAL A 10 -41.37 21.39 -21.38
C VAL A 10 -40.08 21.43 -20.55
N LEU A 11 -40.06 22.19 -19.46
CA LEU A 11 -38.89 22.27 -18.58
C LEU A 11 -38.57 20.94 -17.89
N VAL A 12 -39.60 20.19 -17.45
CA VAL A 12 -39.42 18.87 -16.84
C VAL A 12 -38.86 17.86 -17.85
N ILE A 13 -39.33 17.90 -19.10
CA ILE A 13 -38.83 17.03 -20.17
C ILE A 13 -37.36 17.36 -20.50
N ILE A 14 -37.01 18.64 -20.60
CA ILE A 14 -35.61 19.06 -20.83
C ILE A 14 -34.72 18.61 -19.69
N PHE A 15 -35.15 18.77 -18.44
CA PHE A 15 -34.40 18.30 -17.27
C PHE A 15 -34.21 16.77 -17.27
N ALA A 16 -35.26 16.00 -17.58
CA ALA A 16 -35.16 14.55 -17.66
C ALA A 16 -34.19 14.10 -18.76
N LEU A 17 -34.19 14.78 -19.92
CA LEU A 17 -33.27 14.52 -21.02
C LEU A 17 -31.81 14.83 -20.65
N THR A 18 -31.54 15.99 -20.04
CA THR A 18 -30.18 16.38 -19.64
C THR A 18 -29.67 15.53 -18.48
N PHE A 19 -30.54 15.15 -17.55
CA PHE A 19 -30.19 14.26 -16.44
C PHE A 19 -29.90 12.83 -16.92
N SER A 20 -30.72 12.30 -17.84
CA SER A 20 -30.52 10.97 -18.44
C SER A 20 -29.23 10.89 -19.25
N THR A 21 -28.95 11.91 -20.08
CA THR A 21 -27.69 12.01 -20.83
C THR A 21 -26.49 12.19 -19.89
N GLY A 22 -26.62 12.96 -18.81
CA GLY A 22 -25.61 13.08 -17.76
C GLY A 22 -25.28 11.74 -17.08
N ILE A 23 -26.30 10.93 -16.75
CA ILE A 23 -26.11 9.58 -16.20
C ILE A 23 -25.41 8.67 -17.22
N LEU A 24 -25.79 8.73 -18.50
CA LEU A 24 -25.20 7.89 -19.54
C LEU A 24 -23.72 8.23 -19.77
N ILE A 25 -23.40 9.52 -19.85
CA ILE A 25 -22.03 10.02 -19.99
C ILE A 25 -21.22 9.69 -18.74
N GLY A 26 -21.78 9.89 -17.54
CA GLY A 26 -21.13 9.55 -16.28
C GLY A 26 -20.81 8.05 -16.17
N LYS A 27 -21.72 7.16 -16.59
CA LYS A 27 -21.46 5.72 -16.60
C LYS A 27 -20.37 5.30 -17.59
N ASN A 28 -20.27 5.97 -18.74
CA ASN A 28 -19.25 5.66 -19.75
C ASN A 28 -17.89 6.27 -19.45
N LEU A 29 -17.84 7.46 -18.81
CA LEU A 29 -16.60 8.13 -18.42
C LEU A 29 -16.03 7.61 -17.08
N ILE A 30 -16.89 7.18 -16.15
CA ILE A 30 -16.53 6.60 -14.85
C ILE A 30 -16.61 5.07 -14.94
N LYS A 31 -16.28 4.48 -16.10
CA LYS A 31 -16.06 3.04 -16.19
C LYS A 31 -14.63 2.78 -15.71
N ASN A 32 -14.48 2.45 -14.43
CA ASN A 32 -13.19 1.98 -13.91
C ASN A 32 -12.85 0.66 -14.61
N GLU A 33 -11.83 0.69 -15.47
CA GLU A 33 -11.33 -0.49 -16.18
C GLU A 33 -11.03 -1.61 -15.17
N THR A 34 -11.53 -2.81 -15.44
CA THR A 34 -11.28 -3.99 -14.62
C THR A 34 -9.81 -4.41 -14.69
N ILE A 35 -9.37 -5.25 -13.75
CA ILE A 35 -7.98 -5.78 -13.73
C ILE A 35 -7.65 -6.44 -15.08
N GLU A 36 -8.61 -7.22 -15.60
CA GLU A 36 -8.50 -7.93 -16.88
C GLU A 36 -8.37 -7.00 -18.08
N GLU A 37 -9.08 -5.86 -18.10
CA GLU A 37 -8.96 -4.86 -19.18
C GLU A 37 -7.62 -4.11 -19.15
N LYS A 38 -7.07 -3.79 -17.96
CA LYS A 38 -5.75 -3.14 -17.86
C LYS A 38 -4.62 -4.09 -18.26
N VAL A 39 -4.75 -5.34 -17.82
CA VAL A 39 -3.89 -6.46 -18.18
C VAL A 39 -3.89 -6.69 -19.68
N SER A 40 -5.07 -6.72 -20.32
CA SER A 40 -5.19 -7.02 -21.75
C SER A 40 -4.63 -5.91 -22.63
N LYS A 41 -4.63 -4.66 -22.15
CA LYS A 41 -3.98 -3.52 -22.81
C LYS A 41 -2.46 -3.46 -22.59
N GLY A 42 -1.87 -4.43 -21.89
CA GLY A 42 -0.42 -4.54 -21.76
C GLY A 42 0.24 -3.48 -20.89
N LYS A 43 -0.53 -2.79 -20.03
CA LYS A 43 0.04 -1.83 -19.07
C LYS A 43 0.52 -2.58 -17.82
N PRO A 44 1.67 -2.19 -17.22
CA PRO A 44 2.08 -2.76 -15.94
C PRO A 44 1.03 -2.51 -14.86
N ILE A 45 0.81 -3.53 -14.02
CA ILE A 45 -0.01 -3.39 -12.82
C ILE A 45 0.91 -3.00 -11.67
N ASN A 46 0.63 -1.87 -11.04
CA ASN A 46 1.39 -1.39 -9.89
C ASN A 46 0.59 -1.56 -8.60
N ILE A 47 1.18 -2.26 -7.64
CA ILE A 47 0.59 -2.56 -6.33
C ILE A 47 1.51 -1.95 -5.26
N LEU A 48 0.99 -1.07 -4.42
CA LEU A 48 1.72 -0.54 -3.27
C LEU A 48 1.49 -1.45 -2.06
N VAL A 49 2.54 -2.12 -1.61
CA VAL A 49 2.53 -2.92 -0.38
C VAL A 49 3.01 -2.06 0.77
N MET A 50 2.22 -1.98 1.84
CA MET A 50 2.50 -1.18 3.03
C MET A 50 2.51 -2.06 4.28
N GLY A 51 3.64 -2.06 4.98
CA GLY A 51 3.76 -2.65 6.32
C GLY A 51 3.47 -1.59 7.38
N ILE A 52 2.48 -1.84 8.24
CA ILE A 52 2.07 -0.91 9.31
C ILE A 52 2.18 -1.54 10.70
N ASP A 53 2.60 -0.73 11.68
CA ASP A 53 2.48 -1.09 13.10
C ASP A 53 1.14 -0.56 13.63
N ALA A 54 0.04 -1.20 13.20
CA ALA A 54 -1.29 -0.94 13.73
C ALA A 54 -1.75 -2.07 14.65
N ARG A 55 -2.10 -1.70 15.88
CA ARG A 55 -2.64 -2.64 16.89
C ARG A 55 -4.13 -2.92 16.68
N SER A 56 -4.86 -2.04 16.00
CA SER A 56 -6.27 -2.22 15.60
C SER A 56 -6.41 -2.22 14.09
N LYS A 57 -7.41 -2.96 13.57
CA LYS A 57 -7.66 -3.07 12.12
C LYS A 57 -8.16 -1.78 11.48
N ASP A 58 -8.80 -0.90 12.27
CA ASP A 58 -9.49 0.29 11.78
C ASP A 58 -8.68 1.58 11.91
N ALA A 59 -7.45 1.51 12.43
CA ALA A 59 -6.60 2.69 12.61
C ALA A 59 -5.59 2.83 11.48
N ASN A 60 -5.60 3.98 10.81
CA ASN A 60 -4.48 4.41 10.00
C ASN A 60 -3.23 4.48 10.88
N SER A 61 -2.12 3.91 10.41
CA SER A 61 -0.83 3.94 11.08
C SER A 61 0.26 4.31 10.07
N ARG A 62 1.41 4.73 10.56
CA ARG A 62 2.54 5.05 9.69
C ARG A 62 3.00 3.78 8.98
N SER A 63 3.28 3.90 7.68
CA SER A 63 3.83 2.80 6.89
C SER A 63 5.33 2.72 7.12
N ASP A 64 5.79 1.78 7.94
CA ASP A 64 7.20 1.56 8.20
C ASP A 64 7.91 0.86 7.04
N THR A 65 7.15 0.16 6.22
CA THR A 65 7.62 -0.51 5.00
C THR A 65 6.72 -0.12 3.85
N MET A 66 7.31 0.27 2.72
CA MET A 66 6.58 0.59 1.50
C MET A 66 7.34 0.05 0.30
N ILE A 67 6.70 -0.83 -0.47
CA ILE A 67 7.28 -1.45 -1.66
C ILE A 67 6.29 -1.28 -2.80
N LEU A 68 6.71 -0.64 -3.88
CA LEU A 68 5.94 -0.65 -5.13
C LEU A 68 6.31 -1.91 -5.92
N VAL A 69 5.34 -2.80 -6.09
CA VAL A 69 5.47 -3.98 -6.94
C VAL A 69 4.84 -3.68 -8.29
N SER A 70 5.63 -3.73 -9.36
CA SER A 70 5.18 -3.55 -10.73
C SER A 70 5.26 -4.88 -11.48
N ILE A 71 4.12 -5.32 -11.99
CA ILE A 71 3.99 -6.59 -12.73
C ILE A 71 3.71 -6.25 -14.19
N ASP A 72 4.67 -6.58 -15.05
CA ASP A 72 4.52 -6.45 -16.50
C ASP A 72 4.32 -7.83 -17.14
N ARG A 73 3.09 -8.07 -17.60
CA ARG A 73 2.70 -9.34 -18.23
C ARG A 73 3.21 -9.51 -19.66
N ASN A 74 3.53 -8.42 -20.36
CA ASN A 74 4.08 -8.49 -21.71
C ASN A 74 5.53 -8.95 -21.67
N THR A 75 6.33 -8.35 -20.79
CA THR A 75 7.73 -8.71 -20.62
C THR A 75 7.95 -9.89 -19.66
N LYS A 76 6.90 -10.32 -18.95
CA LYS A 76 6.94 -11.35 -17.90
C LYS A 76 7.93 -11.01 -16.78
N LYS A 77 8.06 -9.72 -16.46
CA LYS A 77 8.97 -9.21 -15.43
C LYS A 77 8.20 -8.65 -14.26
N ILE A 78 8.78 -8.82 -13.07
CA ILE A 78 8.32 -8.18 -11.84
C ILE A 78 9.45 -7.26 -11.38
N ALA A 79 9.14 -6.00 -11.13
CA ALA A 79 10.04 -5.04 -10.52
C ALA A 79 9.51 -4.67 -9.13
N MET A 80 10.41 -4.59 -8.16
CA MET A 80 10.09 -4.15 -6.81
C MET A 80 10.95 -2.95 -6.47
N VAL A 81 10.31 -1.87 -6.03
CA VAL A 81 11.00 -0.64 -5.63
C VAL A 81 10.68 -0.37 -4.17
N TRP A 82 11.70 -0.49 -3.32
CA TRP A 82 11.60 -0.10 -1.92
C TRP A 82 11.61 1.42 -1.81
N ILE A 83 10.62 1.97 -1.10
CA ILE A 83 10.49 3.42 -0.91
C ILE A 83 10.87 3.74 0.53
N PRO A 84 11.97 4.50 0.75
CA PRO A 84 12.38 4.85 2.10
C PRO A 84 11.27 5.58 2.86
N ARG A 85 10.94 5.12 4.06
CA ARG A 85 9.84 5.68 4.88
C ARG A 85 9.96 7.19 5.13
N ASP A 86 11.20 7.68 5.18
CA ASP A 86 11.55 9.08 5.45
C ASP A 86 11.71 9.92 4.17
N THR A 87 11.34 9.36 3.00
CA THR A 87 11.35 10.10 1.73
C THR A 87 10.48 11.35 1.86
N ARG A 88 11.08 12.51 1.56
CA ARG A 88 10.39 13.80 1.63
C ARG A 88 9.49 13.96 0.41
N VAL A 89 8.20 14.18 0.64
CA VAL A 89 7.18 14.35 -0.41
C VAL A 89 6.31 15.57 -0.12
N GLU A 90 5.79 16.18 -1.19
CA GLU A 90 4.86 17.29 -1.07
C GLU A 90 3.45 16.79 -0.70
N VAL A 91 2.89 17.30 0.40
CA VAL A 91 1.59 16.90 0.95
C VAL A 91 0.50 17.97 0.77
N GLY A 92 0.83 19.07 0.10
CA GLY A 92 -0.03 20.20 -0.25
C GLY A 92 0.82 21.42 -0.58
N PHE A 93 0.22 22.50 -1.10
CA PHE A 93 0.90 23.71 -1.58
C PHE A 93 2.14 24.11 -0.75
N ASN A 94 3.32 23.74 -1.23
CA ASN A 94 4.64 24.02 -0.62
C ASN A 94 4.83 23.47 0.81
N ARG A 95 4.10 22.41 1.19
CA ARG A 95 4.24 21.69 2.46
C ARG A 95 4.79 20.30 2.21
N TYR A 96 5.80 19.92 3.01
CA TYR A 96 6.49 18.65 2.87
C TYR A 96 6.38 17.83 4.15
N ASP A 97 6.25 16.52 3.99
CA ASP A 97 6.31 15.55 5.09
C ASP A 97 7.06 14.30 4.62
N LYS A 98 7.35 13.40 5.56
CA LYS A 98 7.82 12.05 5.28
C LYS A 98 6.68 11.24 4.67
N ILE A 99 6.99 10.45 3.66
CA ILE A 99 5.99 9.68 2.92
C ILE A 99 5.23 8.68 3.81
N ASN A 100 5.87 8.13 4.86
CA ASN A 100 5.22 7.23 5.81
C ASN A 100 4.07 7.87 6.61
N SER A 101 4.11 9.19 6.82
CA SER A 101 3.08 9.94 7.54
C SER A 101 1.80 10.05 6.73
N ILE A 102 1.86 9.92 5.40
CA ILE A 102 0.68 10.12 4.54
C ILE A 102 -0.39 9.07 4.81
N ASN A 103 0.00 7.80 4.94
CA ASN A 103 -0.96 6.74 5.27
C ASN A 103 -1.65 7.00 6.61
N TYR A 104 -0.88 7.44 7.61
CA TYR A 104 -1.42 7.81 8.92
C TYR A 104 -2.41 8.98 8.85
N LEU A 105 -2.02 10.06 8.15
CA LEU A 105 -2.77 11.33 8.12
C LEU A 105 -3.98 11.30 7.19
N LYS A 106 -3.88 10.60 6.06
CA LYS A 106 -4.82 10.69 4.93
C LYS A 106 -5.27 9.34 4.37
N GLY A 107 -4.77 8.23 4.91
CA GLY A 107 -5.13 6.88 4.48
C GLY A 107 -4.28 6.34 3.31
N PRO A 108 -4.49 5.05 2.97
CA PRO A 108 -3.67 4.32 2.03
C PRO A 108 -3.81 4.81 0.58
N GLU A 109 -4.98 5.33 0.19
CA GLU A 109 -5.20 5.89 -1.14
C GLU A 109 -4.36 7.16 -1.36
N ALA A 110 -4.29 8.03 -0.36
CA ALA A 110 -3.43 9.22 -0.43
C ALA A 110 -1.94 8.83 -0.47
N ALA A 111 -1.55 7.73 0.19
CA ALA A 111 -0.20 7.19 0.08
C ALA A 111 0.09 6.68 -1.34
N CYS A 112 -0.87 6.02 -1.98
CA CYS A 112 -0.78 5.60 -3.38
C CYS A 112 -0.57 6.80 -4.32
N ASP A 113 -1.32 7.89 -4.13
CA ASP A 113 -1.18 9.11 -4.92
C ASP A 113 0.21 9.75 -4.74
N ALA A 114 0.71 9.78 -3.50
CA ALA A 114 2.03 10.34 -3.21
C ALA A 114 3.15 9.51 -3.84
N VAL A 115 3.09 8.18 -3.73
CA VAL A 115 4.03 7.27 -4.40
C VAL A 115 3.93 7.40 -5.92
N GLY A 116 2.72 7.50 -6.45
CA GLY A 116 2.50 7.66 -7.89
C GLY A 116 3.11 8.95 -8.43
N LYS A 117 2.98 10.07 -7.70
CA LYS A 117 3.65 11.33 -8.05
C LYS A 117 5.16 11.22 -7.95
N LEU A 118 5.67 10.61 -6.86
CA LEU A 118 7.11 10.45 -6.62
C LEU A 118 7.80 9.67 -7.75
N LEU A 119 7.17 8.59 -8.21
CA LEU A 119 7.72 7.67 -9.21
C LEU A 119 7.18 7.92 -10.63
N ASN A 120 6.39 8.98 -10.80
CA ASN A 120 5.70 9.31 -12.05
C ASN A 120 4.98 8.11 -12.68
N THR A 121 4.20 7.40 -11.88
CA THR A 121 3.48 6.18 -12.27
C THR A 121 2.12 6.08 -11.61
N LYS A 122 1.19 5.32 -12.19
CA LYS A 122 -0.12 5.09 -11.59
C LYS A 122 -0.05 3.89 -10.66
N VAL A 123 -0.31 4.08 -9.37
CA VAL A 123 -0.58 2.97 -8.44
C VAL A 123 -2.01 2.49 -8.65
N ASN A 124 -2.21 1.18 -8.87
CA ASN A 124 -3.53 0.63 -9.21
C ASN A 124 -4.23 0.01 -8.01
N TYR A 125 -3.45 -0.61 -7.13
CA TYR A 125 -3.93 -1.31 -5.95
C TYR A 125 -2.98 -1.06 -4.79
N TYR A 126 -3.45 -1.37 -3.59
CA TYR A 126 -2.59 -1.42 -2.43
C TYR A 126 -2.92 -2.64 -1.57
N ALA A 127 -1.94 -3.08 -0.80
CA ALA A 127 -2.11 -4.06 0.25
C ALA A 127 -1.52 -3.48 1.54
N VAL A 128 -2.33 -3.41 2.59
CA VAL A 128 -1.87 -2.98 3.92
C VAL A 128 -1.77 -4.22 4.79
N VAL A 129 -0.57 -4.45 5.33
CA VAL A 129 -0.24 -5.63 6.14
C VAL A 129 0.23 -5.15 7.50
N ASN A 130 -0.44 -5.59 8.57
CA ASN A 130 0.03 -5.40 9.93
C ASN A 130 0.84 -6.62 10.39
N PHE A 131 1.43 -6.55 11.58
CA PHE A 131 2.25 -7.64 12.12
C PHE A 131 1.49 -8.97 12.24
N ALA A 132 0.22 -8.96 12.68
CA ALA A 132 -0.58 -10.17 12.75
C ALA A 132 -0.81 -10.79 11.36
N GLY A 133 -1.09 -9.96 10.34
CA GLY A 133 -1.22 -10.41 8.96
C GLY A 133 0.08 -11.00 8.42
N PHE A 134 1.22 -10.37 8.72
CA PHE A 134 2.54 -10.88 8.34
C PHE A 134 2.81 -12.27 8.92
N VAL A 135 2.62 -12.44 10.24
CA VAL A 135 2.82 -13.73 10.93
C VAL A 135 1.94 -14.81 10.29
N ASN A 136 0.64 -14.53 10.13
CA ASN A 136 -0.31 -15.48 9.54
C ASN A 136 0.05 -15.89 8.11
N ILE A 137 0.55 -14.96 7.28
CA ILE A 137 0.95 -15.27 5.90
C ILE A 137 2.14 -16.23 5.90
N ILE A 138 3.15 -15.97 6.73
CA ILE A 138 4.35 -16.82 6.81
C ILE A 138 4.00 -18.21 7.34
N ASP A 139 3.17 -18.29 8.40
CA ASP A 139 2.74 -19.57 8.95
C ASP A 139 1.90 -20.38 7.94
N LEU A 140 1.05 -19.71 7.16
CA LEU A 140 0.26 -20.35 6.10
C LEU A 140 1.16 -20.93 4.99
N LEU A 141 2.31 -20.31 4.73
CA LEU A 141 3.30 -20.79 3.78
C LEU A 141 4.19 -21.92 4.36
N GLY A 142 4.03 -22.28 5.63
CA GLY A 142 4.85 -23.28 6.32
C GLY A 142 6.20 -22.75 6.82
N GLY A 143 6.34 -21.41 6.93
CA GLY A 143 7.57 -20.74 7.32
C GLY A 143 8.43 -20.28 6.15
N VAL A 144 9.52 -19.57 6.45
CA VAL A 144 10.49 -19.04 5.48
C VAL A 144 11.91 -19.46 5.83
N HIS A 145 12.66 -19.98 4.86
CA HIS A 145 14.08 -20.29 5.05
C HIS A 145 14.91 -19.01 4.92
N ILE A 146 15.65 -18.66 5.97
CA ILE A 146 16.51 -17.48 6.03
C ILE A 146 17.89 -17.91 6.51
N ASP A 147 18.93 -17.41 5.84
CA ASP A 147 20.29 -17.45 6.35
C ASP A 147 20.54 -16.18 7.19
N VAL A 148 20.50 -16.34 8.51
CA VAL A 148 20.64 -15.24 9.46
C VAL A 148 22.12 -14.84 9.51
N ASP A 149 22.41 -13.58 9.21
CA ASP A 149 23.77 -13.05 9.00
C ASP A 149 24.60 -12.94 10.29
N ILE A 150 23.94 -12.65 11.40
CA ILE A 150 24.53 -12.43 12.73
C ILE A 150 23.63 -13.00 13.83
N ASP A 151 24.20 -13.26 15.00
CA ASP A 151 23.39 -13.55 16.18
C ASP A 151 22.54 -12.32 16.55
N MET A 152 21.22 -12.48 16.50
CA MET A 152 20.27 -11.42 16.82
C MET A 152 19.73 -11.60 18.22
N LYS A 153 20.24 -10.81 19.16
CA LYS A 153 19.79 -10.81 20.55
C LYS A 153 19.24 -9.45 20.94
N HIS A 154 18.00 -9.42 21.41
CA HIS A 154 17.37 -8.26 21.99
C HIS A 154 16.48 -8.72 23.14
N TYR A 155 16.75 -8.21 24.34
CA TYR A 155 15.91 -8.45 25.50
C TYR A 155 14.88 -7.33 25.63
N ASP A 156 13.61 -7.71 25.76
CA ASP A 156 12.51 -6.81 26.07
C ASP A 156 11.72 -7.42 27.24
N PRO A 157 11.28 -6.61 28.23
CA PRO A 157 10.42 -7.08 29.33
C PRO A 157 9.15 -7.79 28.86
N ASN A 158 8.67 -7.48 27.67
CA ASN A 158 7.63 -8.23 26.98
C ASN A 158 8.25 -9.41 26.21
N PRO A 159 7.96 -10.68 26.60
CA PRO A 159 8.51 -11.87 25.93
C PRO A 159 8.18 -11.96 24.43
N LYS A 160 7.12 -11.29 23.99
CA LYS A 160 6.73 -11.24 22.56
C LYS A 160 7.64 -10.33 21.73
N LEU A 161 8.31 -9.38 22.37
CA LEU A 161 9.20 -8.42 21.72
C LEU A 161 10.68 -8.82 21.85
N SER A 162 11.00 -9.83 22.64
CA SER A 162 12.36 -10.37 22.72
C SER A 162 12.72 -11.07 21.42
N ILE A 163 13.98 -10.92 21.01
CA ILE A 163 14.55 -11.51 19.80
C ILE A 163 15.75 -12.36 20.23
N ASN A 164 15.75 -13.62 19.81
CA ASN A 164 16.87 -14.53 20.00
C ASN A 164 16.96 -15.46 18.79
N LEU A 165 17.63 -15.00 17.73
CA LEU A 165 17.90 -15.79 16.53
C LEU A 165 19.41 -16.04 16.45
N SER A 166 19.79 -17.30 16.23
CA SER A 166 21.19 -17.66 16.03
C SER A 166 21.60 -17.43 14.59
N LYS A 167 22.86 -17.14 14.34
CA LYS A 167 23.42 -17.05 12.99
C LYS A 167 23.27 -18.37 12.23
N GLY A 168 23.02 -18.29 10.92
CA GLY A 168 23.02 -19.42 10.00
C GLY A 168 21.64 -19.73 9.40
N PRO A 169 21.59 -20.74 8.50
CA PRO A 169 20.38 -21.14 7.81
C PRO A 169 19.39 -21.80 8.76
N GLN A 170 18.17 -21.28 8.80
CA GLN A 170 17.10 -21.83 9.61
C GLN A 170 15.72 -21.54 8.99
N LEU A 171 14.73 -22.37 9.35
CA LEU A 171 13.33 -22.16 8.99
C LEU A 171 12.68 -21.29 10.07
N LEU A 172 12.24 -20.10 9.69
CA LEU A 172 11.54 -19.17 10.56
C LEU A 172 10.03 -19.33 10.39
N ASN A 173 9.31 -19.55 11.50
CA ASN A 173 7.85 -19.36 11.56
C ASN A 173 7.51 -17.86 11.50
N GLY A 174 6.22 -17.51 11.47
CA GLY A 174 5.78 -16.14 11.35
C GLY A 174 6.29 -15.21 12.45
N GLU A 175 6.32 -15.67 13.71
CA GLU A 175 6.79 -14.87 14.84
C GLU A 175 8.31 -14.65 14.77
N ASP A 176 9.08 -15.69 14.43
CA ASP A 176 10.53 -15.59 14.28
C ASP A 176 10.94 -14.78 13.04
N ALA A 177 10.18 -14.87 11.95
CA ALA A 177 10.34 -14.02 10.78
C ALA A 177 10.02 -12.55 11.12
N LEU A 178 8.99 -12.29 11.93
CA LEU A 178 8.65 -10.95 12.38
C LEU A 178 9.77 -10.36 13.26
N ARG A 179 10.35 -11.17 14.13
CA ARG A 179 11.53 -10.79 14.94
C ARG A 179 12.72 -10.45 14.06
N TYR A 180 13.00 -11.26 13.04
CA TYR A 180 14.09 -11.03 12.08
C TYR A 180 13.98 -9.68 11.37
N VAL A 181 12.81 -9.37 10.79
CA VAL A 181 12.60 -8.11 10.04
C VAL A 181 12.45 -6.87 10.93
N ARG A 182 12.30 -7.04 12.25
CA ARG A 182 12.23 -5.94 13.22
C ARG A 182 13.54 -5.70 13.98
N TYR A 183 14.52 -6.59 13.86
CA TYR A 183 15.80 -6.45 14.56
C TYR A 183 16.56 -5.20 14.08
N ARG A 184 16.92 -4.32 15.03
CA ARG A 184 17.67 -3.06 14.81
C ARG A 184 19.07 -3.07 15.44
N GLY A 185 19.53 -4.20 15.97
CA GLY A 185 20.84 -4.28 16.58
C GLY A 185 21.97 -4.35 15.55
N GLY A 186 23.19 -4.07 15.99
CA GLY A 186 24.40 -4.08 15.14
C GLY A 186 24.77 -2.71 14.55
N PRO A 187 25.86 -2.65 13.76
CA PRO A 187 26.48 -1.39 13.32
C PRO A 187 25.67 -0.59 12.29
N THR A 188 24.74 -1.23 11.56
CA THR A 188 23.95 -0.59 10.50
C THR A 188 22.52 -0.24 10.91
N ALA A 189 22.09 -0.62 12.13
CA ALA A 189 20.80 -0.31 12.74
C ALA A 189 19.60 -0.33 11.76
N ASP A 190 19.02 0.84 11.43
CA ASP A 190 17.85 0.97 10.55
C ASP A 190 18.15 0.62 9.08
N ILE A 191 19.40 0.79 8.61
CA ILE A 191 19.80 0.40 7.25
C ILE A 191 19.77 -1.13 7.11
N GLY A 192 20.33 -1.84 8.11
CA GLY A 192 20.29 -3.30 8.15
C GLY A 192 18.85 -3.82 8.22
N ARG A 193 17.98 -3.14 8.99
CA ARG A 193 16.55 -3.48 9.06
C ARG A 193 15.87 -3.34 7.71
N THR A 194 16.08 -2.22 7.00
CA THR A 194 15.52 -2.00 5.67
C THR A 194 15.93 -3.09 4.69
N GLN A 195 17.17 -3.58 4.74
CA GLN A 195 17.63 -4.62 3.83
C GLN A 195 16.99 -6.00 4.09
N ARG A 196 16.57 -6.27 5.33
CA ARG A 196 15.89 -7.51 5.71
C ARG A 196 14.40 -7.52 5.38
N GLN A 197 13.80 -6.34 5.16
CA GLN A 197 12.39 -6.13 4.82
C GLN A 197 12.17 -6.19 3.32
#